data_AF-A0A382TVL4-F1
#
_entry.id   AF-A0A382TVL4-F1
#
_cell.length_a   1.000
_cell.length_b   1.000
_cell.length_c   1.000
_cell.angle_alpha   90.00
_cell.angle_beta   90.00
_cell.angle_gamma   90.00
#
_symmetry.space_group_name_H-M   'P 1'
#
loop_
_entity.id
_entity.type
_entity.pdbx_description
1 polymer ?
#
loop_
_entity_poly.entity_id
_entity_poly.type
_entity_poly.pdbx_seq_one_letter_code
_entity_poly.pdbx_strand_id
1 'polypeptide(L)'
;MRRLIKTTYIFLGFSLLNGQSNHPTEKIIKEFTPAGRIEALVDEGNSIDLLLVQLDLKNDSLFNLVSDIFPDMELFSGPASYHRIMNHHHLKQIQRVLTDEYYFILIENYNLPNYSREFWIETKQGSETQGTWSEDDAIEYTCSCLSGASDCVKLGWDDSWWNPLDYWGEAWYGFQPPYYQSVEEIRVTVRGAQCDALPVWSETYMGMMDDNGNWSHDFELSINYTDNEYVVGNTWSGSMLMPRIGSEDNYCIDHVKLEFYY
;
A
#
# COMPACT_ATOMS: atom_id res chain seq x y z
N MET A 1 -4.77 53.84 -49.87
CA MET A 1 -5.27 54.01 -48.49
C MET A 1 -6.53 53.16 -48.35
N ARG A 2 -6.79 52.31 -47.36
CA ARG A 2 -6.11 51.90 -46.12
C ARG A 2 -6.72 50.52 -45.75
N ARG A 3 -5.82 49.55 -45.54
CA ARG A 3 -5.91 48.26 -44.83
C ARG A 3 -7.28 47.79 -44.27
N LEU A 4 -7.78 46.68 -44.84
CA LEU A 4 -8.64 45.68 -44.19
C LEU A 4 -7.76 44.80 -43.27
N ILE A 5 -7.57 45.16 -42.00
CA ILE A 5 -7.08 44.23 -40.97
C ILE A 5 -7.68 44.68 -39.62
N LYS A 6 -8.13 43.69 -38.84
CA LYS A 6 -8.35 43.68 -37.38
C LYS A 6 -9.81 43.78 -36.88
N THR A 7 -10.59 42.71 -37.07
CA THR A 7 -11.65 42.39 -36.08
C THR A 7 -12.02 40.90 -36.07
N THR A 8 -11.05 40.01 -35.81
CA THR A 8 -11.36 38.58 -35.58
C THR A 8 -10.55 37.95 -34.44
N TYR A 9 -9.96 38.75 -33.55
CA TYR A 9 -9.10 38.24 -32.46
C TYR A 9 -9.48 38.76 -31.06
N ILE A 10 -10.78 38.93 -30.77
CA ILE A 10 -11.23 39.29 -29.40
C ILE A 10 -12.24 38.28 -28.82
N PHE A 11 -12.79 37.36 -29.62
CA PHE A 11 -13.73 36.34 -29.12
C PHE A 11 -13.11 34.99 -28.75
N LEU A 12 -11.83 34.72 -29.08
CA LEU A 12 -11.12 33.51 -28.64
C LEU A 12 -10.34 33.69 -27.33
N GLY A 13 -10.09 34.93 -26.88
CA GLY A 13 -9.38 35.21 -25.63
C GLY A 13 -10.26 35.17 -24.38
N PHE A 14 -11.58 35.32 -24.54
CA PHE A 14 -12.53 35.33 -23.41
C PHE A 14 -13.14 33.96 -23.10
N SER A 15 -13.09 33.01 -24.04
CA SER A 15 -13.55 31.64 -23.82
C SER A 15 -12.54 30.75 -23.09
N LEU A 16 -11.27 31.16 -23.01
CA LEU A 16 -10.23 30.47 -22.22
C LEU A 16 -10.19 30.94 -20.75
N LEU A 17 -10.76 32.11 -20.42
CA LEU A 17 -10.80 32.62 -19.04
C LEU A 17 -12.04 32.16 -18.25
N ASN A 18 -13.07 31.65 -18.93
CA ASN A 18 -14.28 31.13 -18.29
C ASN A 18 -14.28 29.60 -18.10
N GLY A 19 -13.18 28.92 -18.43
CA GLY A 19 -13.02 27.47 -18.23
C GLY A 19 -12.53 27.07 -16.84
N GLN A 20 -12.02 28.01 -16.04
CA GLN A 20 -11.72 27.78 -14.63
C GLN A 20 -12.96 28.14 -13.79
N SER A 21 -13.97 27.27 -13.86
CA SER A 21 -14.94 27.23 -12.78
C SER A 21 -14.17 26.80 -11.52
N ASN A 22 -13.93 27.77 -10.62
CA ASN A 22 -13.53 27.54 -9.24
C ASN A 22 -14.64 26.82 -8.47
N HIS A 23 -14.98 25.60 -8.87
CA HIS A 23 -15.60 24.66 -7.95
C HIS A 23 -14.45 24.02 -7.19
N PRO A 24 -14.33 24.21 -5.86
CA PRO A 24 -13.47 23.35 -5.08
C PRO A 24 -13.94 21.92 -5.35
N THR A 25 -13.10 21.14 -6.03
CA THR A 25 -13.38 19.75 -6.35
C THR A 25 -13.68 19.03 -5.04
N GLU A 26 -14.72 18.18 -5.04
CA GLU A 26 -15.15 17.47 -3.84
C GLU A 26 -13.99 16.64 -3.30
N LYS A 27 -13.62 16.90 -2.05
CA LYS A 27 -12.53 16.19 -1.38
C LYS A 27 -12.90 14.72 -1.29
N ILE A 28 -12.07 13.83 -1.85
CA ILE A 28 -12.29 12.39 -1.75
C ILE A 28 -12.03 12.00 -0.29
N ILE A 29 -13.07 11.52 0.40
CA ILE A 29 -12.96 10.97 1.75
C ILE A 29 -13.17 9.47 1.66
N LYS A 30 -12.14 8.69 2.00
CA LYS A 30 -12.16 7.24 2.03
C LYS A 30 -12.59 6.77 3.42
N GLU A 31 -13.56 5.88 3.45
CA GLU A 31 -14.00 5.20 4.68
C GLU A 31 -13.16 3.96 4.92
N PHE A 32 -12.83 3.70 6.19
CA PHE A 32 -12.02 2.53 6.55
C PHE A 32 -12.79 1.24 6.22
N THR A 33 -12.13 0.36 5.47
CA THR A 33 -12.62 -0.98 5.16
C THR A 33 -11.70 -2.01 5.80
N PRO A 34 -12.20 -2.89 6.68
CA PRO A 34 -11.40 -3.95 7.26
C PRO A 34 -10.77 -4.82 6.17
N ALA A 35 -9.47 -5.06 6.29
CA ALA A 35 -8.78 -6.01 5.43
C ALA A 35 -9.18 -7.44 5.78
N GLY A 36 -9.07 -8.35 4.81
CA GLY A 36 -9.16 -9.77 5.10
C GLY A 36 -7.88 -10.33 5.71
N ARG A 37 -8.02 -11.42 6.45
CA ARG A 37 -6.93 -12.03 7.21
C ARG A 37 -5.96 -12.77 6.30
N ILE A 38 -4.67 -12.77 6.64
CA ILE A 38 -3.67 -13.61 5.97
C ILE A 38 -4.04 -15.10 6.13
N GLU A 39 -4.58 -15.48 7.29
CA GLU A 39 -5.01 -16.83 7.64
C GLU A 39 -6.43 -17.18 7.15
N ALA A 40 -7.07 -16.38 6.30
CA ALA A 40 -8.48 -16.56 5.91
C ALA A 40 -8.81 -17.98 5.39
N LEU A 41 -7.84 -18.66 4.76
CA LEU A 41 -7.99 -20.00 4.22
C LEU A 41 -7.51 -21.13 5.17
N VAL A 42 -7.13 -20.81 6.39
CA VAL A 42 -6.61 -21.79 7.35
C VAL A 42 -7.74 -22.37 8.18
N ASP A 43 -8.05 -23.65 7.97
CA ASP A 43 -8.98 -24.39 8.81
C ASP A 43 -8.36 -24.74 10.17
N GLU A 44 -9.06 -24.46 11.26
CA GLU A 44 -8.61 -24.68 12.66
C GLU A 44 -8.23 -26.15 12.98
N GLY A 45 -8.61 -27.11 12.13
CA GLY A 45 -8.38 -28.55 12.34
C GLY A 45 -7.35 -29.22 11.43
N ASN A 46 -6.79 -28.52 10.43
CA ASN A 46 -5.96 -29.12 9.37
C ASN A 46 -4.74 -28.25 8.98
N SER A 47 -4.03 -27.74 9.98
CA SER A 47 -2.85 -26.87 9.82
C SER A 47 -1.55 -27.65 9.48
N ILE A 48 -1.63 -28.59 8.54
CA ILE A 48 -0.46 -29.37 8.07
C ILE A 48 -0.13 -28.91 6.64
N ASP A 49 1.15 -28.75 6.34
CA ASP A 49 1.68 -28.37 5.01
C ASP A 49 1.16 -27.01 4.49
N LEU A 50 1.23 -25.99 5.36
CA LEU A 50 0.90 -24.61 5.02
C LEU A 50 2.02 -23.94 4.22
N LEU A 51 1.60 -23.07 3.32
CA LEU A 51 2.41 -22.26 2.43
C LEU A 51 2.09 -20.79 2.71
N LEU A 52 3.11 -19.94 2.72
CA LEU A 52 2.91 -18.49 2.59
C LEU A 52 3.07 -18.12 1.12
N VAL A 53 2.01 -17.58 0.52
CA VAL A 53 1.99 -17.20 -0.89
C VAL A 53 1.66 -15.71 -1.01
N GLN A 54 2.46 -15.00 -1.79
CA GLN A 54 2.14 -13.66 -2.28
C GLN A 54 1.34 -13.76 -3.58
N LEU A 55 0.26 -13.00 -3.67
CA LEU A 55 -0.56 -12.83 -4.86
C LEU A 55 -0.48 -11.36 -5.27
N ASP A 56 -0.02 -11.09 -6.49
CA ASP A 56 0.09 -9.74 -7.03
C ASP A 56 -1.16 -9.42 -7.88
N LEU A 57 -2.24 -9.05 -7.21
CA LEU A 57 -3.55 -8.76 -7.81
C LEU A 57 -3.68 -7.27 -8.13
N LYS A 58 -2.71 -6.74 -8.87
CA LYS A 58 -2.44 -5.31 -9.08
C LYS A 58 -3.41 -4.59 -10.05
N ASN A 59 -4.43 -5.29 -10.53
CA ASN A 59 -5.48 -4.69 -11.36
C ASN A 59 -6.82 -5.40 -11.18
N ASP A 60 -7.90 -4.72 -11.58
CA ASP A 60 -9.27 -5.21 -11.46
C ASP A 60 -9.49 -6.58 -12.13
N SER A 61 -8.84 -6.86 -13.25
CA SER A 61 -9.06 -8.13 -13.96
C SER A 61 -8.51 -9.32 -13.17
N LEU A 62 -7.28 -9.20 -12.65
CA LEU A 62 -6.66 -10.21 -11.82
C LEU A 62 -7.38 -10.36 -10.48
N PHE A 63 -7.69 -9.22 -9.85
CA PHE A 63 -8.43 -9.17 -8.59
C PHE A 63 -9.79 -9.87 -8.71
N ASN A 64 -10.61 -9.48 -9.68
CA ASN A 64 -11.96 -10.04 -9.85
C ASN A 64 -11.90 -11.54 -10.20
N LEU A 65 -10.95 -11.95 -11.04
CA LEU A 65 -10.76 -13.37 -11.38
C LEU A 65 -10.53 -14.23 -10.14
N VAL A 66 -9.68 -13.78 -9.23
CA VAL A 66 -9.36 -14.54 -8.01
C VAL A 66 -10.47 -14.44 -6.98
N SER A 67 -11.04 -13.25 -6.78
CA SER A 67 -12.12 -12.99 -5.83
C SER A 67 -13.38 -13.82 -6.15
N ASP A 68 -13.73 -13.94 -7.43
CA ASP A 68 -14.88 -14.74 -7.87
C ASP A 68 -14.70 -16.25 -7.65
N ILE A 69 -13.45 -16.74 -7.72
CA ILE A 69 -13.12 -18.17 -7.58
C ILE A 69 -12.90 -18.55 -6.12
N PHE A 70 -12.42 -17.61 -5.30
CA PHE A 70 -12.08 -17.82 -3.90
C PHE A 70 -12.63 -16.70 -3.01
N PRO A 71 -13.96 -16.65 -2.82
CA PRO A 71 -14.56 -15.63 -1.95
C PRO A 71 -14.05 -15.73 -0.50
N ASP A 72 -13.66 -16.93 -0.06
CA ASP A 72 -13.17 -17.19 1.30
C ASP A 72 -11.74 -16.67 1.53
N MET A 73 -11.04 -16.12 0.52
CA MET A 73 -9.75 -15.45 0.71
C MET A 73 -9.85 -14.05 1.33
N GLU A 74 -11.06 -13.54 1.52
CA GLU A 74 -11.30 -12.23 2.14
C GLU A 74 -10.49 -11.11 1.43
N LEU A 75 -10.53 -11.03 0.10
CA LEU A 75 -9.80 -10.01 -0.67
C LEU A 75 -10.51 -8.63 -0.63
N PHE A 76 -10.76 -8.11 0.58
CA PHE A 76 -11.58 -6.91 0.78
C PHE A 76 -10.85 -5.60 0.46
N SER A 77 -9.53 -5.65 0.32
CA SER A 77 -8.69 -4.48 0.07
C SER A 77 -8.75 -4.02 -1.40
N GLY A 78 -9.34 -4.78 -2.33
CA GLY A 78 -9.33 -4.44 -3.77
C GLY A 78 -8.00 -4.78 -4.46
N PRO A 79 -7.65 -4.17 -5.59
CA PRO A 79 -6.38 -4.43 -6.26
C PRO A 79 -5.17 -4.06 -5.39
N ALA A 80 -4.25 -5.01 -5.15
CA ALA A 80 -3.03 -4.86 -4.34
C ALA A 80 -2.18 -6.16 -4.40
N SER A 81 -1.01 -6.14 -3.76
CA SER A 81 -0.32 -7.37 -3.34
C SER A 81 -0.95 -7.92 -2.06
N TYR A 82 -1.11 -9.25 -1.98
CA TYR A 82 -1.70 -9.96 -0.85
C TYR A 82 -0.81 -11.10 -0.38
N HIS A 83 -0.61 -11.23 0.94
CA HIS A 83 -0.10 -12.47 1.54
C HIS A 83 -1.26 -13.35 1.99
N ARG A 84 -1.22 -14.62 1.64
CA ARG A 84 -2.20 -15.62 2.09
C ARG A 84 -1.49 -16.89 2.53
N ILE A 85 -1.87 -17.35 3.72
CA ILE A 85 -1.48 -18.67 4.20
C ILE A 85 -2.49 -19.67 3.67
N MET A 86 -2.00 -20.68 2.97
CA MET A 86 -2.86 -21.65 2.29
C MET A 86 -2.18 -23.02 2.19
N ASN A 87 -2.96 -24.06 1.93
CA ASN A 87 -2.40 -25.38 1.67
C ASN A 87 -2.13 -25.59 0.18
N HIS A 88 -1.54 -26.73 -0.16
CA HIS A 88 -1.26 -27.12 -1.54
C HIS A 88 -2.51 -27.30 -2.41
N HIS A 89 -3.69 -27.55 -1.82
CA HIS A 89 -4.94 -27.64 -2.58
C HIS A 89 -5.34 -26.26 -3.12
N HIS A 90 -5.33 -25.24 -2.25
CA HIS A 90 -5.61 -23.85 -2.64
C HIS A 90 -4.60 -23.35 -3.67
N LEU A 91 -3.30 -23.58 -3.47
CA LEU A 91 -2.27 -23.19 -4.44
C LEU A 91 -2.52 -23.81 -5.83
N LYS A 92 -2.86 -25.10 -5.90
CA LYS A 92 -3.19 -25.76 -7.18
C LYS A 92 -4.40 -25.15 -7.88
N GLN A 93 -5.36 -24.62 -7.12
CA GLN A 93 -6.50 -23.93 -7.70
C GLN A 93 -6.08 -22.54 -8.22
N ILE A 94 -5.22 -21.81 -7.51
CA ILE A 94 -4.64 -20.53 -7.96
C ILE A 94 -3.86 -20.71 -9.26
N GLN A 95 -3.01 -21.73 -9.32
CA GLN A 95 -2.19 -22.08 -10.50
C GLN A 95 -3.00 -22.43 -11.76
N ARG A 96 -4.31 -22.68 -11.63
CA ARG A 96 -5.18 -22.90 -12.79
C ARG A 96 -5.67 -21.60 -13.43
N VAL A 97 -5.60 -20.49 -12.70
CA VAL A 97 -6.18 -19.20 -13.11
C VAL A 97 -5.15 -18.08 -13.19
N LEU A 98 -4.08 -18.14 -12.40
CA LEU A 98 -2.97 -17.22 -12.47
C LEU A 98 -1.74 -17.88 -13.09
N THR A 99 -1.00 -17.09 -13.88
CA THR A 99 0.36 -17.41 -14.33
C THR A 99 1.35 -17.18 -13.20
N ASP A 100 2.52 -17.79 -13.30
CA ASP A 100 3.61 -17.77 -12.31
C ASP A 100 4.25 -16.39 -12.11
N GLU A 101 3.91 -15.41 -12.95
CA GLU A 101 4.31 -14.01 -12.77
C GLU A 101 3.44 -13.24 -11.74
N TYR A 102 2.24 -13.73 -11.40
CA TYR A 102 1.31 -13.05 -10.49
C TYR A 102 1.18 -13.72 -9.13
N TYR A 103 1.95 -14.79 -8.86
CA TYR A 103 2.02 -15.38 -7.54
C TYR A 103 3.43 -15.87 -7.22
N PHE A 104 3.81 -15.77 -5.95
CA PHE A 104 5.12 -16.20 -5.46
C PHE A 104 4.94 -17.04 -4.20
N ILE A 105 5.55 -18.22 -4.17
CA ILE A 105 5.62 -19.01 -2.94
C ILE A 105 6.79 -18.46 -2.13
N LEU A 106 6.49 -17.80 -1.02
CA LEU A 106 7.49 -17.18 -0.16
C LEU A 106 8.08 -18.19 0.83
N ILE A 107 7.22 -19.05 1.41
CA ILE A 107 7.62 -20.08 2.37
C ILE A 107 6.84 -21.37 2.09
N GLU A 108 7.58 -22.47 1.82
CA GLU A 108 7.00 -23.78 1.48
C GLU A 108 6.55 -24.62 2.70
N ASN A 109 7.09 -24.33 3.89
CA ASN A 109 6.75 -25.03 5.13
C ASN A 109 6.44 -24.02 6.22
N TYR A 110 5.38 -23.24 5.97
CA TYR A 110 4.96 -22.17 6.85
C TYR A 110 4.42 -22.75 8.16
N ASN A 111 4.91 -22.24 9.29
CA ASN A 111 4.40 -22.58 10.61
C ASN A 111 3.67 -21.37 11.18
N LEU A 112 2.44 -21.58 11.65
CA LEU A 112 1.68 -20.49 12.26
C LEU A 112 2.41 -19.95 13.50
N PRO A 113 2.50 -18.63 13.67
CA PRO A 113 3.15 -18.01 14.82
C PRO A 113 2.37 -18.23 16.13
N ASN A 114 1.21 -18.91 16.11
CA ASN A 114 0.50 -19.35 17.31
C ASN A 114 1.31 -20.31 18.20
N TYR A 115 2.43 -20.84 17.70
CA TYR A 115 3.42 -21.58 18.50
C TYR A 115 4.49 -20.69 19.14
N SER A 116 4.59 -19.41 18.75
CA SER A 116 5.50 -18.45 19.35
C SER A 116 5.18 -18.26 20.83
N ARG A 117 6.22 -18.23 21.66
CA ARG A 117 6.04 -18.11 23.12
C ARG A 117 5.90 -16.65 23.55
N GLU A 118 6.44 -15.73 22.76
CA GLU A 118 6.51 -14.29 23.05
C GLU A 118 6.37 -13.49 21.74
N PHE A 119 5.67 -12.36 21.81
CA PHE A 119 5.51 -11.44 20.69
C PHE A 119 5.65 -9.99 21.18
N TRP A 120 6.09 -9.11 20.29
CA TRP A 120 6.21 -7.68 20.54
C TRP A 120 5.52 -6.91 19.42
N ILE A 121 4.77 -5.86 19.80
CA ILE A 121 4.03 -5.03 18.87
C ILE A 121 4.35 -3.58 19.16
N GLU A 122 4.61 -2.81 18.11
CA GLU A 122 4.69 -1.36 18.15
C GLU A 122 3.89 -0.78 16.99
N THR A 123 3.18 0.32 17.24
CA THR A 123 2.46 1.08 16.22
C THR A 123 2.95 2.51 16.23
N LYS A 124 3.30 3.02 15.06
CA LYS A 124 3.67 4.42 14.83
C LYS A 124 2.61 5.08 13.97
N GLN A 125 2.14 6.25 14.38
CA GLN A 125 1.28 7.08 13.56
C GLN A 125 2.05 7.51 12.29
N GLY A 126 1.33 7.85 11.23
CA GLY A 126 1.94 8.21 9.94
C GLY A 126 2.93 9.37 10.06
N SER A 127 2.64 10.33 10.93
CA SER A 127 3.52 11.47 11.18
C SER A 127 4.79 11.12 11.98
N GLU A 128 4.84 9.97 12.65
CA GLU A 128 5.99 9.49 13.45
C GLU A 128 7.07 8.80 12.59
N THR A 129 7.36 9.41 11.44
CA THR A 129 8.39 8.92 10.51
C THR A 129 9.79 9.02 11.13
N GLN A 130 10.65 8.06 10.78
CA GLN A 130 12.08 8.18 11.02
C GLN A 130 12.74 9.13 10.01
N GLY A 131 12.13 9.27 8.83
CA GLY A 131 12.47 10.27 7.84
C GLY A 131 11.56 10.17 6.62
N THR A 132 11.66 11.20 5.77
CA THR A 132 10.90 11.33 4.53
C THR A 132 11.82 11.81 3.42
N TRP A 133 11.46 11.54 2.17
CA TRP A 133 12.17 12.04 1.00
C TRP A 133 11.19 12.28 -0.16
N SER A 134 11.45 13.33 -0.94
CA SER A 134 10.78 13.60 -2.21
C SER A 134 11.71 14.47 -3.06
N GLU A 135 11.62 14.36 -4.40
CA GLU A 135 12.39 15.20 -5.32
C GLU A 135 11.87 16.65 -5.37
N ASP A 136 10.56 16.84 -5.16
CA ASP A 136 9.85 18.11 -5.33
C ASP A 136 9.30 18.69 -4.01
N ASP A 137 9.69 18.13 -2.86
CA ASP A 137 9.18 18.45 -1.52
C ASP A 137 7.69 18.11 -1.31
N ALA A 138 7.16 17.14 -2.06
CA ALA A 138 5.79 16.64 -1.99
C ALA A 138 5.54 15.74 -0.76
N ILE A 139 5.70 16.28 0.45
CA ILE A 139 5.44 15.58 1.72
C ILE A 139 4.61 16.48 2.61
N GLU A 140 3.46 15.98 3.07
CA GLU A 140 2.54 16.75 3.91
C GLU A 140 2.05 15.95 5.11
N TYR A 141 1.99 16.59 6.29
CA TYR A 141 1.56 15.94 7.52
C TYR A 141 0.05 16.16 7.72
N THR A 142 -0.74 15.41 6.96
CA THR A 142 -2.18 15.60 6.79
C THR A 142 -2.88 14.26 6.54
N CYS A 143 -4.11 14.13 7.05
CA CYS A 143 -4.98 12.97 6.80
C CYS A 143 -6.05 13.31 5.76
N SER A 144 -5.72 14.15 4.78
CA SER A 144 -6.72 14.92 4.04
C SER A 144 -7.82 14.08 3.37
N CYS A 145 -7.52 12.85 2.94
CA CYS A 145 -8.47 11.96 2.29
C CYS A 145 -8.99 10.79 3.14
N LEU A 146 -8.62 10.71 4.43
CA LEU A 146 -8.95 9.56 5.28
C LEU A 146 -10.01 9.94 6.31
N SER A 147 -11.10 9.18 6.37
CA SER A 147 -12.18 9.42 7.33
C SER A 147 -11.77 8.98 8.74
N GLY A 148 -11.83 9.88 9.71
CA GLY A 148 -11.59 9.58 11.12
C GLY A 148 -10.13 9.34 11.52
N ALA A 149 -9.19 9.49 10.59
CA ALA A 149 -7.75 9.39 10.86
C ALA A 149 -7.18 10.69 11.44
N SER A 150 -6.10 10.57 12.20
CA SER A 150 -5.32 11.68 12.75
C SER A 150 -3.83 11.34 12.70
N ASP A 151 -2.96 12.36 12.69
CA ASP A 151 -1.52 12.18 12.75
C ASP A 151 -0.91 11.37 11.58
N CYS A 152 -1.41 11.59 10.37
CA CYS A 152 -0.96 10.94 9.13
C CYS A 152 0.22 11.67 8.46
N VAL A 153 0.85 11.00 7.51
CA VAL A 153 1.72 11.62 6.50
C VAL A 153 1.21 11.27 5.11
N LYS A 154 1.17 12.24 4.22
CA LYS A 154 0.82 12.11 2.81
C LYS A 154 2.08 12.22 1.98
N LEU A 155 2.32 11.20 1.17
CA LEU A 155 3.35 11.14 0.15
C LEU A 155 2.79 11.79 -1.11
N GLY A 156 2.79 13.13 -1.13
CA GLY A 156 2.24 13.94 -2.20
C GLY A 156 1.71 15.31 -1.74
N TRP A 157 0.92 15.96 -2.59
CA TRP A 157 0.42 17.34 -2.45
C TRP A 157 -1.08 17.40 -2.12
N ASP A 158 -1.49 18.26 -1.18
CA ASP A 158 -2.91 18.42 -0.78
C ASP A 158 -3.78 19.06 -1.88
N ASP A 159 -3.20 19.92 -2.72
CA ASP A 159 -3.94 20.75 -3.66
C ASP A 159 -4.20 20.10 -5.04
N SER A 160 -3.70 18.89 -5.27
CA SER A 160 -3.87 18.19 -6.55
C SER A 160 -4.48 16.81 -6.34
N TRP A 161 -5.80 16.70 -6.54
CA TRP A 161 -6.54 15.44 -6.75
C TRP A 161 -6.09 14.69 -8.03
N TRP A 162 -5.26 15.37 -8.82
CA TRP A 162 -4.60 14.86 -10.01
C TRP A 162 -3.35 15.70 -10.25
N ASN A 163 -2.17 15.10 -10.09
CA ASN A 163 -0.94 15.67 -10.60
C ASN A 163 -0.57 14.95 -11.91
N PRO A 164 -0.62 15.60 -13.07
CA PRO A 164 -0.25 14.98 -14.35
C PRO A 164 1.28 14.80 -14.53
N LEU A 165 2.07 15.10 -13.49
CA LEU A 165 3.50 14.89 -13.44
C LEU A 165 3.78 13.83 -12.38
N ASP A 166 4.44 12.75 -12.77
CA ASP A 166 4.96 11.75 -11.83
C ASP A 166 5.88 12.45 -10.83
N TYR A 167 5.57 12.33 -9.54
CA TYR A 167 6.44 12.74 -8.43
C TYR A 167 6.63 11.51 -7.55
N TRP A 168 7.70 11.47 -6.76
CA TRP A 168 7.98 10.34 -5.88
C TRP A 168 8.16 10.84 -4.46
N GLY A 169 7.28 10.39 -3.57
CA GLY A 169 7.35 10.65 -2.15
C GLY A 169 7.63 9.38 -1.37
N GLU A 170 8.39 9.49 -0.29
CA GLU A 170 8.74 8.37 0.58
C GLU A 170 8.68 8.74 2.05
N ALA A 171 8.30 7.76 2.87
CA ALA A 171 8.45 7.78 4.32
C ALA A 171 8.92 6.42 4.83
N TRP A 172 9.74 6.41 5.87
CA TRP A 172 10.16 5.17 6.52
C TRP A 172 10.07 5.28 8.04
N TYR A 173 9.90 4.13 8.68
CA TYR A 173 9.60 4.02 10.11
C TYR A 173 10.58 3.06 10.76
N GLY A 174 11.34 3.50 11.76
CA GLY A 174 12.29 2.64 12.45
C GLY A 174 11.67 1.96 13.67
N PHE A 175 11.75 0.63 13.75
CA PHE A 175 11.27 -0.16 14.89
C PHE A 175 12.44 -0.88 15.55
N GLN A 176 12.47 -0.88 16.88
CA GLN A 176 13.53 -1.51 17.64
C GLN A 176 12.95 -2.55 18.61
N PRO A 177 12.79 -3.82 18.17
CA PRO A 177 12.27 -4.87 19.03
C PRO A 177 13.18 -5.13 20.24
N PRO A 178 12.64 -5.75 21.31
CA PRO A 178 13.42 -6.10 22.50
C PRO A 178 14.47 -7.17 22.19
N TYR A 179 15.26 -7.56 23.19
CA TYR A 179 16.20 -8.66 23.03
C TYR A 179 15.48 -9.98 22.73
N TYR A 180 15.97 -10.70 21.71
CA TYR A 180 15.44 -11.99 21.27
C TYR A 180 16.56 -13.01 21.01
N GLN A 181 16.21 -14.29 20.92
CA GLN A 181 17.15 -15.37 20.58
C GLN A 181 17.11 -15.75 19.10
N SER A 182 15.91 -15.80 18.53
CA SER A 182 15.64 -16.10 17.13
C SER A 182 14.49 -15.23 16.64
N VAL A 183 14.40 -14.99 15.34
CA VAL A 183 13.23 -14.37 14.73
C VAL A 183 12.39 -15.49 14.14
N GLU A 184 11.14 -15.62 14.58
CA GLU A 184 10.19 -16.56 13.99
C GLU A 184 9.47 -15.91 12.80
N GLU A 185 8.94 -14.70 13.00
CA GLU A 185 8.20 -13.97 11.98
C GLU A 185 8.20 -12.46 12.26
N ILE A 186 8.15 -11.67 11.19
CA ILE A 186 7.96 -10.22 11.26
C ILE A 186 6.76 -9.90 10.37
N ARG A 187 5.76 -9.24 10.92
CA ARG A 187 4.64 -8.69 10.14
C ARG A 187 4.70 -7.17 10.16
N VAL A 188 4.46 -6.58 9.00
CA VAL A 188 4.27 -5.15 8.85
C VAL A 188 2.87 -4.92 8.33
N THR A 189 2.11 -4.08 9.02
CA THR A 189 0.83 -3.57 8.54
C THR A 189 0.97 -2.10 8.23
N VAL A 190 0.70 -1.71 6.99
CA VAL A 190 0.57 -0.31 6.59
C VAL A 190 -0.91 0.00 6.42
N ARG A 191 -1.44 0.87 7.28
CA ARG A 191 -2.77 1.45 7.09
C ARG A 191 -2.63 2.73 6.29
N GLY A 192 -3.36 2.83 5.19
CA GLY A 192 -3.36 4.02 4.35
C GLY A 192 -4.30 3.89 3.17
N ALA A 193 -4.34 4.93 2.34
CA ALA A 193 -5.10 4.93 1.09
C ALA A 193 -4.49 5.91 0.09
N GLN A 194 -4.84 5.70 -1.18
CA GLN A 194 -4.61 6.68 -2.23
C GLN A 194 -5.64 7.81 -2.12
N CYS A 195 -5.16 9.06 -2.09
CA CYS A 195 -6.04 10.23 -2.02
C CYS A 195 -6.60 10.66 -3.38
N ASP A 196 -6.05 10.14 -4.48
CA ASP A 196 -6.44 10.50 -5.84
C ASP A 196 -7.52 9.58 -6.43
N ALA A 197 -8.19 10.07 -7.48
CA ALA A 197 -9.18 9.30 -8.22
C ALA A 197 -8.56 8.46 -9.36
N LEU A 198 -7.35 8.82 -9.79
CA LEU A 198 -6.60 8.18 -10.86
C LEU A 198 -5.11 8.16 -10.47
N PRO A 199 -4.36 7.10 -10.83
CA PRO A 199 -4.81 5.87 -11.49
C PRO A 199 -5.78 5.04 -10.61
N VAL A 200 -6.50 4.09 -11.22
CA VAL A 200 -7.42 3.15 -10.51
C VAL A 200 -6.70 1.90 -10.00
N TRP A 201 -5.38 1.86 -10.16
CA TRP A 201 -4.45 0.92 -9.54
C TRP A 201 -3.49 1.72 -8.66
N SER A 202 -2.75 1.06 -7.78
CA SER A 202 -1.79 1.77 -6.93
C SER A 202 -0.39 1.73 -7.54
N GLU A 203 0.30 2.85 -7.49
CA GLU A 203 1.74 2.98 -7.71
C GLU A 203 2.43 3.32 -6.38
N THR A 204 1.92 2.69 -5.31
CA THR A 204 2.46 2.79 -3.96
C THR A 204 2.98 1.45 -3.49
N TYR A 205 4.23 1.45 -3.03
CA TYR A 205 4.96 0.25 -2.68
C TYR A 205 5.48 0.31 -1.25
N MET A 206 5.56 -0.84 -0.61
CA MET A 206 6.26 -1.05 0.65
C MET A 206 7.36 -2.09 0.48
N GLY A 207 8.44 -1.89 1.21
CA GLY A 207 9.39 -2.95 1.52
C GLY A 207 10.35 -2.56 2.64
N MET A 208 11.33 -3.41 2.87
CA MET A 208 12.24 -3.28 4.01
C MET A 208 13.56 -2.64 3.58
N MET A 209 13.98 -1.61 4.31
CA MET A 209 15.25 -0.95 4.07
C MET A 209 16.43 -1.75 4.64
N ASP A 210 17.49 -1.88 3.84
CA ASP A 210 18.76 -2.51 4.21
C ASP A 210 19.75 -1.50 4.82
N ASP A 211 20.91 -2.01 5.25
CA ASP A 211 22.01 -1.21 5.81
C ASP A 211 22.60 -0.17 4.84
N ASN A 212 22.38 -0.33 3.54
CA ASN A 212 22.87 0.60 2.51
C ASN A 212 21.83 1.69 2.19
N GLY A 213 20.65 1.65 2.82
CA GLY A 213 19.53 2.54 2.51
C GLY A 213 18.76 2.14 1.25
N ASN A 214 19.07 0.99 0.65
CA ASN A 214 18.27 0.41 -0.42
C ASN A 214 17.04 -0.26 0.19
N TRP A 215 15.98 -0.39 -0.59
CA TRP A 215 14.80 -1.12 -0.19
C TRP A 215 14.14 -1.72 -1.43
N SER A 216 13.36 -2.77 -1.23
CA SER A 216 12.65 -3.45 -2.30
C SER A 216 11.22 -2.92 -2.41
N HIS A 217 10.68 -2.82 -3.63
CA HIS A 217 9.27 -2.43 -3.85
C HIS A 217 8.40 -3.70 -3.92
N ASP A 218 8.56 -4.59 -2.92
CA ASP A 218 8.04 -5.96 -2.99
C ASP A 218 6.51 -6.03 -2.92
N PHE A 219 5.88 -5.06 -2.24
CA PHE A 219 4.47 -5.11 -1.91
C PHE A 219 3.74 -3.87 -2.40
N GLU A 220 2.80 -4.04 -3.32
CA GLU A 220 1.93 -2.93 -3.74
C GLU A 220 0.76 -2.76 -2.77
N LEU A 221 0.58 -1.55 -2.27
CA LEU A 221 -0.46 -1.21 -1.30
C LEU A 221 -1.80 -0.97 -1.99
N SER A 222 -2.91 -1.21 -1.28
CA SER A 222 -4.24 -0.91 -1.78
C SER A 222 -4.50 0.59 -1.88
N ILE A 223 -5.23 0.99 -2.94
CA ILE A 223 -5.79 2.34 -3.09
C ILE A 223 -6.91 2.67 -2.10
N ASN A 224 -7.50 1.65 -1.46
CA ASN A 224 -8.58 1.78 -0.50
C ASN A 224 -8.02 2.03 0.90
N TYR A 225 -8.79 2.71 1.74
CA TYR A 225 -8.40 2.93 3.13
C TYR A 225 -8.56 1.64 3.93
N THR A 226 -7.47 0.90 4.08
CA THR A 226 -7.44 -0.44 4.65
C THR A 226 -6.07 -0.78 5.24
N ASP A 227 -5.99 -1.93 5.89
CA ASP A 227 -4.77 -2.50 6.44
C ASP A 227 -4.09 -3.37 5.38
N ASN A 228 -2.86 -3.03 4.99
CA ASN A 228 -2.04 -3.84 4.09
C ASN A 228 -1.02 -4.61 4.93
N GLU A 229 -1.27 -5.89 5.15
CA GLU A 229 -0.46 -6.74 6.02
C GLU A 229 0.44 -7.69 5.23
N TYR A 230 1.73 -7.69 5.57
CA TYR A 230 2.75 -8.51 4.92
C TYR A 230 3.66 -9.17 5.95
N VAL A 231 3.97 -10.44 5.72
CA VAL A 231 5.07 -11.14 6.38
C VAL A 231 6.36 -10.79 5.64
N VAL A 232 7.28 -10.12 6.31
CA VAL A 232 8.48 -9.55 5.68
C VAL A 232 9.74 -10.35 6.02
N GLY A 233 10.75 -10.19 5.17
CA GLY A 233 12.07 -10.77 5.42
C GLY A 233 12.79 -10.15 6.62
N ASN A 234 13.80 -10.86 7.11
CA ASN A 234 14.66 -10.42 8.22
C ASN A 234 15.71 -9.39 7.76
N THR A 235 15.25 -8.30 7.14
CA THR A 235 16.08 -7.20 6.61
C THR A 235 16.16 -6.08 7.63
N TRP A 236 17.38 -5.68 7.99
CA TRP A 236 17.66 -4.65 8.98
C TRP A 236 18.43 -3.48 8.36
N SER A 237 18.26 -2.31 8.96
CA SER A 237 19.09 -1.14 8.68
C SER A 237 19.65 -0.58 9.99
N GLY A 238 20.96 -0.68 10.15
CA GLY A 238 21.74 -0.43 11.36
C GLY A 238 21.44 -1.42 12.48
N SER A 239 20.27 -1.24 13.12
CA SER A 239 19.75 -2.12 14.19
C SER A 239 18.23 -2.04 14.32
N MET A 240 17.56 -1.46 13.32
CA MET A 240 16.12 -1.25 13.29
C MET A 240 15.51 -2.03 12.13
N LEU A 241 14.28 -2.49 12.33
CA LEU A 241 13.42 -2.89 11.23
C LEU A 241 12.82 -1.63 10.64
N MET A 242 13.02 -1.43 9.34
CA MET A 242 12.69 -0.16 8.69
C MET A 242 11.80 -0.37 7.46
N PRO A 243 10.49 -0.60 7.62
CA PRO A 243 9.57 -0.49 6.51
C PRO A 243 9.64 0.92 5.91
N ARG A 244 9.77 0.96 4.59
CA ARG A 244 9.75 2.17 3.77
C ARG A 244 8.60 2.05 2.78
N ILE A 245 7.85 3.14 2.66
CA ILE A 245 6.73 3.29 1.75
C ILE A 245 7.12 4.38 0.76
N GLY A 246 6.94 4.09 -0.53
CA GLY A 246 7.15 5.02 -1.63
C GLY A 246 5.91 5.11 -2.50
N SER A 247 5.59 6.28 -3.03
CA SER A 247 4.35 6.51 -3.79
C SER A 247 4.52 7.57 -4.88
N GLU A 248 3.84 7.33 -6.00
CA GLU A 248 3.60 8.33 -7.06
C GLU A 248 2.19 8.95 -7.00
N ASP A 249 1.31 8.44 -6.11
CA ASP A 249 -0.15 8.59 -6.23
C ASP A 249 -0.83 9.28 -5.02
N ASN A 250 -0.17 10.17 -4.31
CA ASN A 250 -0.76 10.93 -3.21
C ASN A 250 -1.23 10.00 -2.09
N TYR A 251 -0.38 9.05 -1.72
CA TYR A 251 -0.73 8.06 -0.71
C TYR A 251 -0.66 8.63 0.70
N CYS A 252 -1.75 8.54 1.44
CA CYS A 252 -1.82 8.94 2.83
C CYS A 252 -1.63 7.72 3.74
N ILE A 253 -0.57 7.75 4.53
CA ILE A 253 -0.24 6.74 5.54
C ILE A 253 -0.83 7.20 6.87
N ASP A 254 -1.78 6.43 7.38
CA ASP A 254 -2.42 6.63 8.68
C ASP A 254 -1.52 6.12 9.80
N HIS A 255 -1.10 4.85 9.73
CA HIS A 255 -0.12 4.30 10.66
C HIS A 255 0.61 3.09 10.08
N VAL A 256 1.73 2.77 10.72
CA VAL A 256 2.50 1.55 10.49
C VAL A 256 2.59 0.77 11.78
N LYS A 257 2.14 -0.49 11.76
CA LYS A 257 2.24 -1.43 12.87
C LYS A 257 3.27 -2.50 12.51
N LEU A 258 4.15 -2.81 13.46
CA LEU A 258 5.08 -3.93 13.34
C LEU A 258 4.79 -4.95 14.44
N GLU A 259 4.65 -6.21 14.04
CA GLU A 259 4.52 -7.36 14.94
C GLU A 259 5.74 -8.25 14.76
N PHE A 260 6.41 -8.55 15.87
CA PHE A 260 7.66 -9.29 15.91
C PHE A 260 7.49 -10.52 16.79
N TYR A 261 7.60 -11.70 16.19
CA TYR A 261 7.48 -13.01 16.84
C TYR A 261 8.88 -13.64 16.97
N TYR A 262 9.25 -14.09 18.18
CA TYR A 262 10.63 -14.44 18.50
C TYR A 262 10.81 -15.48 19.62
#